data_AF-A0A914NY64-F1
#
_entry.id   AF-A0A914NY64-F1
#
_cell.length_a   1.000
_cell.length_b   1.000
_cell.length_c   1.000
_cell.angle_alpha   90.00
_cell.angle_beta   90.00
_cell.angle_gamma   90.00
#
_symmetry.space_group_name_H-M   'P 1'
#
loop_
_entity.id
_entity.type
_entity.pdbx_description
1 polymer ?
#
loop_
_entity_poly.entity_id
_entity_poly.type
_entity_poly.pdbx_seq_one_letter_code
_entity_poly.pdbx_strand_id
1 'polypeptide(L)'
;MQELRRVRSGVTSENDHIITLHDILDAQYMYDNQKDEKYLRRIIRPLEALLVQHKRIVVKDSSVNAICYGAKILLPGVLRFENGIELNEEIVIVSTKGEAVCIG
;
A
#
# COMPACT_ATOMS: atom_id res chain seq x y z
N MET A 1 -12.32 -20.34 -26.73
CA MET A 1 -11.25 -19.82 -25.84
C MET A 1 -10.36 -21.00 -25.51
N GLN A 2 -9.11 -21.01 -25.97
CA GLN A 2 -8.22 -22.18 -25.85
C GLN A 2 -7.29 -22.08 -24.63
N GLU A 3 -6.86 -20.86 -24.30
CA GLU A 3 -6.15 -20.54 -23.06
C GLU A 3 -6.38 -19.06 -22.69
N LEU A 4 -6.12 -18.70 -21.42
CA LEU A 4 -6.25 -17.34 -20.90
C LEU A 4 -5.11 -17.05 -19.91
N ARG A 5 -4.47 -15.90 -20.06
CA ARG A 5 -3.47 -15.36 -19.11
C ARG A 5 -3.82 -13.92 -18.75
N ARG A 6 -3.81 -13.59 -17.46
CA ARG A 6 -4.02 -12.22 -16.96
C ARG A 6 -2.68 -11.49 -16.86
N VAL A 7 -2.51 -10.44 -17.66
CA VAL A 7 -1.27 -9.64 -17.77
C VAL A 7 -1.24 -8.44 -16.80
N ARG A 8 -2.39 -8.01 -16.30
CA ARG A 8 -2.51 -6.88 -15.36
C ARG A 8 -3.69 -7.07 -14.40
N SER A 9 -3.53 -6.61 -13.16
CA SER A 9 -4.58 -6.55 -12.15
C SER A 9 -4.49 -5.23 -11.39
N GLY A 10 -5.37 -4.28 -11.70
CA GLY A 10 -5.33 -2.94 -11.11
C GLY A 10 -4.01 -2.22 -11.41
N VAL A 11 -3.28 -1.84 -10.35
CA VAL A 11 -2.03 -1.09 -10.44
C VAL A 11 -0.82 -1.97 -10.76
N THR A 12 -0.92 -3.30 -10.59
CA THR A 12 0.19 -4.22 -10.81
C THR A 12 0.10 -4.94 -12.16
N SER A 13 1.19 -4.95 -12.91
CA SER A 13 1.34 -5.67 -14.17
C SER A 13 2.39 -6.78 -14.07
N GLU A 14 2.49 -7.62 -15.11
CA GLU A 14 3.48 -8.70 -15.12
C GLU A 14 4.94 -8.26 -15.11
N ASN A 15 5.20 -7.01 -15.47
CA ASN A 15 6.52 -6.40 -15.42
C ASN A 15 6.87 -5.86 -14.02
N ASP A 16 5.88 -5.75 -13.12
CA ASP A 16 6.03 -5.11 -11.82
C ASP A 16 6.34 -6.13 -10.71
N HIS A 17 7.53 -6.73 -10.81
CA HIS A 17 8.07 -7.62 -9.76
C HIS A 17 7.16 -8.83 -9.50
N ILE A 18 6.82 -9.56 -10.58
CA ILE A 18 6.15 -10.86 -10.47
C ILE A 18 7.07 -11.89 -9.83
N ILE A 19 6.45 -12.74 -9.04
CA ILE A 19 7.08 -13.77 -8.22
C ILE A 19 6.35 -15.08 -8.46
N THR A 20 7.08 -16.18 -8.39
CA THR A 20 6.54 -17.54 -8.53
C THR A 20 6.34 -18.19 -7.16
N LEU A 21 5.59 -19.30 -7.13
CA LEU A 21 5.43 -20.07 -5.89
C LEU A 21 6.75 -20.66 -5.37
N HIS A 22 7.71 -20.92 -6.26
CA HIS A 22 9.04 -21.40 -5.89
C HIS A 22 9.83 -20.33 -5.14
N ASP A 23 9.75 -19.07 -5.59
CA ASP A 23 10.42 -17.96 -4.89
C ASP A 23 9.88 -17.76 -3.46
N ILE A 24 8.59 -18.01 -3.24
CA ILE A 24 7.97 -17.97 -1.90
C ILE A 24 8.52 -19.09 -1.01
N LEU A 25 8.63 -20.31 -1.55
CA LEU A 25 9.19 -21.45 -0.83
C LEU A 25 10.65 -21.18 -0.42
N ASP A 26 11.46 -20.69 -1.36
CA ASP A 26 12.89 -20.44 -1.13
C ASP A 26 13.08 -19.28 -0.15
N ALA A 27 12.28 -18.22 -0.24
CA ALA A 27 12.33 -17.10 0.69
C ALA A 27 11.98 -17.53 2.12
N GLN A 28 10.95 -18.38 2.28
CA GLN A 28 10.58 -18.92 3.59
C GLN A 28 11.68 -19.84 4.15
N TYR A 29 12.24 -20.71 3.32
CA TYR A 29 13.33 -21.60 3.72
C TYR A 29 14.58 -20.82 4.17
N MET A 30 14.98 -19.76 3.45
CA MET A 30 16.11 -18.91 3.85
C MET A 30 15.86 -18.23 5.20
N TYR A 31 14.65 -17.74 5.43
CA TYR A 31 14.28 -17.15 6.72
C TYR A 31 14.35 -18.17 7.86
N ASP A 32 13.81 -19.38 7.67
CA ASP A 32 13.75 -20.38 8.74
C ASP A 32 15.14 -20.95 9.10
N ASN A 33 16.01 -21.16 8.11
CA ASN A 33 17.31 -21.79 8.32
C ASN A 33 18.44 -20.81 8.64
N GLN A 34 18.42 -19.63 8.02
CA GLN A 34 19.52 -18.66 8.10
C GLN A 34 19.10 -17.36 8.82
N LYS A 35 17.82 -17.21 9.16
CA LYS A 35 17.24 -15.96 9.72
C LYS A 35 17.51 -14.73 8.83
N ASP A 36 17.71 -14.95 7.53
CA ASP A 36 17.89 -13.86 6.56
C ASP A 36 16.53 -13.43 6.00
N GLU A 37 16.11 -12.22 6.37
CA GLU A 37 14.84 -11.62 5.93
C GLU A 37 14.93 -10.97 4.55
N LYS A 38 16.12 -10.81 3.96
CA LYS A 38 16.28 -10.03 2.72
C LYS A 38 15.45 -10.58 1.58
N TYR A 39 15.40 -11.91 1.44
CA TYR A 39 14.64 -12.52 0.36
C TYR A 39 13.13 -12.34 0.58
N LEU A 40 12.66 -12.54 1.82
CA LEU A 40 11.26 -12.36 2.19
C LEU A 40 10.79 -10.91 1.98
N ARG A 41 11.59 -9.93 2.42
CA ARG A 41 11.33 -8.50 2.21
C ARG A 41 11.40 -8.06 0.76
N ARG A 42 12.13 -8.80 -0.08
CA ARG A 42 12.15 -8.55 -1.53
C ARG A 42 10.87 -9.04 -2.18
N ILE A 43 10.34 -10.20 -1.80
CA ILE A 43 9.16 -10.78 -2.46
C ILE A 43 7.85 -10.14 -1.95
N ILE A 44 7.76 -9.75 -0.69
CA ILE A 44 6.57 -9.13 -0.12
C ILE A 44 6.62 -7.61 -0.35
N ARG A 45 5.67 -7.09 -1.11
CA ARG A 45 5.50 -5.64 -1.31
C ARG A 45 4.61 -5.04 -0.22
N PRO A 46 4.89 -3.81 0.24
CA PRO A 46 4.01 -3.10 1.16
C PRO A 46 2.66 -2.80 0.49
N LEU A 47 1.58 -2.77 1.28
CA LEU A 47 0.22 -2.57 0.77
C LEU A 47 0.04 -1.20 0.10
N GLU A 48 0.83 -0.22 0.52
CA GLU A 48 0.88 1.14 -0.02
C GLU A 48 1.19 1.14 -1.52
N ALA A 49 1.87 0.11 -2.03
CA ALA A 49 2.16 -0.03 -3.45
C ALA A 49 0.89 -0.14 -4.32
N LEU A 50 -0.24 -0.56 -3.74
CA LEU A 50 -1.53 -0.62 -4.44
C LEU A 50 -2.23 0.74 -4.48
N LEU A 51 -1.87 1.67 -3.60
CA LEU A 51 -2.58 2.95 -3.39
C LEU A 51 -1.92 4.12 -4.11
N VAL A 52 -0.87 3.88 -4.90
CA VAL A 52 -0.08 4.92 -5.58
C VAL A 52 -0.86 5.74 -6.61
N GLN A 53 -2.04 5.28 -7.06
CA GLN A 53 -2.89 6.01 -8.00
C GLN A 53 -3.83 7.01 -7.30
N HIS A 54 -4.06 6.88 -6.00
CA HIS A 54 -4.97 7.76 -5.26
C HIS A 54 -4.26 9.05 -4.85
N LYS A 55 -5.01 10.16 -4.87
CA LYS A 55 -4.55 11.44 -4.31
C LYS A 55 -4.40 11.32 -2.80
N ARG A 56 -3.42 12.02 -2.23
CA ARG A 56 -3.00 11.85 -0.84
C ARG A 56 -3.38 13.04 0.04
N ILE A 57 -3.82 12.72 1.27
CA ILE A 57 -3.86 13.69 2.38
C ILE A 57 -2.97 13.19 3.51
N VAL A 58 -2.00 14.02 3.89
CA VAL A 58 -1.09 13.76 5.02
C VAL A 58 -1.72 14.30 6.29
N VAL A 59 -1.88 13.45 7.29
CA VAL A 59 -2.46 13.82 8.59
C VAL A 59 -1.39 13.96 9.68
N LYS A 60 -1.72 14.71 10.74
CA LYS A 60 -0.91 14.81 11.95
C LYS A 60 -0.91 13.49 12.69
N ASP A 61 0.24 13.14 13.28
CA ASP A 61 0.42 11.93 14.09
C ASP A 61 -0.60 11.82 15.25
N SER A 62 -0.97 12.96 15.85
CA SER A 62 -2.00 13.02 16.91
C SER A 62 -3.39 12.60 16.44
N SER A 63 -3.68 12.70 15.14
CA SER A 63 -4.99 12.43 14.56
C SER A 63 -5.10 11.01 13.99
N VAL A 64 -3.97 10.32 13.75
CA VAL A 64 -3.94 8.97 13.15
C VAL A 64 -4.78 7.99 13.96
N ASN A 65 -4.60 7.95 15.29
CA ASN A 65 -5.32 7.02 16.14
C ASN A 65 -6.85 7.24 16.09
N ALA A 66 -7.30 8.50 16.11
CA ALA A 66 -8.71 8.83 16.02
C ALA A 66 -9.34 8.34 14.70
N ILE A 67 -8.60 8.46 13.60
CA ILE A 67 -9.02 7.99 12.27
C ILE A 67 -9.15 6.46 12.26
N CYS A 68 -8.21 5.73 12.89
CA CYS A 68 -8.30 4.27 13.01
C CYS A 68 -9.53 3.79 13.80
N TYR A 69 -10.06 4.61 14.72
CA TYR A 69 -11.33 4.34 15.41
C TYR A 69 -12.58 4.73 14.60
N GLY A 70 -12.42 5.23 13.37
CA GLY A 70 -13.51 5.66 12.50
C GLY A 70 -13.96 7.11 12.68
N ALA A 71 -13.15 7.95 13.34
CA ALA A 71 -13.44 9.39 13.41
C ALA A 71 -13.28 10.04 12.03
N LYS A 72 -14.10 11.06 11.75
CA LYS A 72 -13.98 11.88 10.54
C LYS A 72 -12.73 12.76 10.61
N ILE A 73 -12.09 12.96 9.47
CA ILE A 73 -10.96 13.87 9.36
C ILE A 73 -11.49 15.30 9.39
N LEU A 74 -11.00 16.06 10.37
CA LEU A 74 -11.29 17.47 10.50
C LEU A 74 -10.08 18.29 10.06
N LEU A 75 -10.33 19.53 9.63
CA LEU A 75 -9.30 20.46 9.18
C LEU A 75 -8.08 20.59 10.12
N PRO A 76 -8.20 20.57 11.47
CA PRO A 76 -7.05 20.65 12.36
C PRO A 76 -6.07 19.47 12.26
N GLY A 77 -6.54 18.31 11.79
CA GLY A 77 -5.76 17.09 11.64
C GLY A 77 -5.03 16.97 10.31
N VAL A 78 -5.32 17.84 9.33
CA VAL A 78 -4.68 17.85 8.02
C VAL A 78 -3.37 18.62 8.08
N LEU A 79 -2.31 18.04 7.54
CA LEU A 79 -0.96 18.63 7.48
C LEU A 79 -0.62 19.05 6.04
N ARG A 80 -0.89 18.18 5.07
CA ARG A 80 -0.72 18.46 3.63
C ARG A 80 -1.82 17.76 2.84
N PHE A 81 -2.18 18.30 1.69
CA PHE A 81 -3.11 17.69 0.76
C PHE A 81 -2.58 17.84 -0.67
N GLU A 82 -2.95 16.93 -1.55
CA GLU A 82 -2.60 16.96 -2.96
C GLU A 82 -3.54 17.91 -3.73
N ASN A 83 -3.04 18.52 -4.80
CA ASN A 83 -3.83 19.50 -5.55
C ASN A 83 -4.92 18.82 -6.40
N GLY A 84 -6.01 19.56 -6.63
CA GLY A 84 -7.09 19.15 -7.52
C GLY A 84 -7.96 18.01 -6.98
N ILE A 85 -8.03 17.83 -5.66
CA ILE A 85 -8.99 16.90 -5.04
C ILE A 85 -10.41 17.44 -5.25
N GLU A 86 -11.25 16.66 -5.91
CA GLU A 86 -12.66 16.99 -6.17
C GLU A 86 -13.58 16.44 -5.07
N LEU A 87 -14.77 17.03 -4.94
CA LEU A 87 -15.76 16.57 -3.97
C LEU A 87 -16.21 15.13 -4.30
N ASN A 88 -16.19 14.23 -3.31
CA ASN A 88 -16.48 12.79 -3.43
C ASN A 88 -15.45 11.97 -4.22
N GLU A 89 -14.27 12.52 -4.50
CA GLU A 89 -13.15 11.75 -5.03
C GLU A 89 -12.54 10.86 -3.94
N GLU A 90 -12.21 9.62 -4.28
CA GLU A 90 -11.60 8.66 -3.36
C GLU A 90 -10.11 8.94 -3.17
N ILE A 91 -9.73 9.30 -1.95
CA ILE A 91 -8.37 9.68 -1.58
C ILE A 91 -7.77 8.67 -0.60
N VAL A 92 -6.43 8.63 -0.55
CA VAL A 92 -5.70 7.89 0.47
C VAL A 92 -5.21 8.85 1.56
N ILE A 93 -5.47 8.48 2.80
CA ILE A 93 -4.99 9.23 3.96
C ILE A 93 -3.72 8.56 4.47
N VAL A 94 -2.66 9.35 4.61
CA VAL A 94 -1.32 8.85 4.94
C VAL A 94 -0.75 9.52 6.18
N SER A 95 0.03 8.77 6.95
CA SER A 95 0.81 9.33 8.06
C SER A 95 1.97 10.19 7.53
N THR A 96 2.64 10.92 8.43
CA THR A 96 3.86 11.68 8.09
C THR A 96 5.00 10.79 7.59
N LYS A 97 4.96 9.49 7.89
CA LYS A 97 5.94 8.48 7.46
C LYS A 97 5.57 7.84 6.11
N GLY A 98 4.39 8.13 5.57
CA GLY A 98 3.89 7.55 4.33
C GLY A 98 3.15 6.23 4.50
N GLU A 99 2.77 5.85 5.72
CA GLU A 99 1.93 4.68 5.98
C GLU A 99 0.49 5.00 5.57
N ALA A 100 -0.20 4.09 4.89
CA ALA A 100 -1.61 4.27 4.55
C ALA A 100 -2.50 4.00 5.78
N VAL A 101 -3.28 5.01 6.20
CA VAL A 101 -4.16 4.93 7.36
C VAL A 101 -5.54 4.44 6.95
N CYS A 102 -6.14 5.06 5.96
CA CYS A 102 -7.43 4.66 5.40
C CYS A 102 -7.63 5.25 4.00
N ILE A 103 -8.72 4.82 3.36
CA ILE A 103 -9.20 5.32 2.07
C ILE A 103 -10.58 5.94 2.33
N GLY A 104 -10.90 7.07 1.71
CA GLY A 104 -12.21 7.71 1.85
C GLY A 104 -12.27 9.09 1.25
#